data_AF-A0A534ZNB4-F1
#
_entry.id   AF-A0A534ZNB4-F1
#
_cell.length_a   1.000
_cell.length_b   1.000
_cell.length_c   1.000
_cell.angle_alpha   90.00
_cell.angle_beta   90.00
_cell.angle_gamma   90.00
#
_symmetry.space_group_name_H-M   'P 1'
#
loop_
_entity.id
_entity.type
_entity.pdbx_description
1 polymer ?
#
loop_
_entity_poly.entity_id
_entity_poly.type
_entity_poly.pdbx_seq_one_letter_code
_entity_poly.pdbx_strand_id
1 'polypeptide(L)'
;MSTTMTRDRARRIDALFSRMVAAEEAIRRDFRDRAIIERRLAAARPDCPLLFYRLRKGKPVRIYEFRKAWASACKAVGLTGKLFHDIRRTGARNLVRAGVPRKTAMAISGHRTEAVFERYNITDDADLAEAVDKLVAYVERLPSVPTIVVPMKPHRRQPRPPREAEARAC
;
A
#
# COMPACT_ATOMS: atom_id res chain seq x y z
N MET A 1 -23.51 -35.41 16.80
CA MET A 1 -22.68 -34.69 15.82
C MET A 1 -22.81 -33.19 16.07
N SER A 2 -21.71 -32.49 16.42
CA SER A 2 -21.39 -31.09 16.01
C SER A 2 -20.29 -30.49 16.92
N THR A 3 -19.15 -31.17 17.02
CA THR A 3 -17.95 -30.66 17.72
C THR A 3 -17.02 -29.90 16.77
N THR A 4 -17.38 -29.83 15.48
CA THR A 4 -16.56 -29.26 14.39
C THR A 4 -16.74 -27.75 14.21
N MET A 5 -17.95 -27.18 14.44
CA MET A 5 -18.18 -25.73 14.27
C MET A 5 -17.45 -24.85 15.30
N THR A 6 -17.20 -25.36 16.51
CA THR A 6 -16.54 -24.59 17.58
C THR A 6 -15.03 -24.45 17.33
N ARG A 7 -14.42 -25.49 16.76
CA ARG A 7 -12.98 -25.52 16.42
C ARG A 7 -12.66 -24.56 15.27
N ASP A 8 -13.54 -24.43 14.28
CA ASP A 8 -13.35 -23.49 13.17
C ASP A 8 -13.49 -22.02 13.58
N ARG A 9 -14.35 -21.72 14.56
CA ARG A 9 -14.48 -20.37 15.12
C ARG A 9 -13.25 -20.00 15.96
N ALA A 10 -12.72 -20.94 16.75
CA ALA A 10 -11.49 -20.76 17.51
C ALA A 10 -10.28 -20.55 16.57
N ARG A 11 -10.13 -21.39 15.53
CA ARG A 11 -9.07 -21.23 14.51
C ARG A 11 -9.12 -19.90 13.77
N ARG A 12 -10.31 -19.34 13.53
CA ARG A 12 -10.46 -17.98 12.96
C ARG A 12 -10.04 -16.89 13.93
N ILE A 13 -10.32 -17.03 15.22
CA ILE A 13 -9.87 -16.08 16.25
C ILE A 13 -8.36 -16.17 16.41
N ASP A 14 -7.78 -17.36 16.45
CA ASP A 14 -6.32 -17.57 16.52
C ASP A 14 -5.62 -17.07 15.26
N ALA A 15 -6.20 -17.26 14.08
CA ALA A 15 -5.66 -16.71 12.83
C ALA A 15 -5.73 -15.17 12.78
N LEU A 16 -6.78 -14.58 13.36
CA LEU A 16 -6.88 -13.13 13.52
C LEU A 16 -5.85 -12.62 14.54
N PHE A 17 -5.64 -13.35 15.64
CA PHE A 17 -4.65 -13.02 16.67
C PHE A 17 -3.22 -13.15 16.12
N SER A 18 -2.88 -14.22 15.39
CA SER A 18 -1.57 -14.40 14.77
C SER A 18 -1.27 -13.37 13.67
N ARG A 19 -2.26 -12.95 12.88
CA ARG A 19 -2.10 -11.85 11.92
C ARG A 19 -1.95 -10.50 12.63
N MET A 20 -2.60 -10.34 13.78
CA MET A 20 -2.45 -9.17 14.63
C MET A 20 -1.07 -9.12 15.30
N VAL A 21 -0.55 -10.26 15.78
CA VAL A 21 0.80 -10.39 16.36
C VAL A 21 1.89 -10.16 15.30
N ALA A 22 1.72 -10.66 14.07
CA ALA A 22 2.65 -10.35 12.98
C ALA A 22 2.63 -8.85 12.59
N ALA A 23 1.46 -8.21 12.66
CA ALA A 23 1.36 -6.75 12.54
C ALA A 23 1.95 -6.03 13.76
N GLU A 24 1.82 -6.59 14.96
CA GLU A 24 2.36 -6.11 16.23
C GLU A 24 3.90 -6.13 16.24
N GLU A 25 4.51 -7.16 15.66
CA GLU A 25 5.95 -7.26 15.49
C GLU A 25 6.49 -6.27 14.44
N ALA A 26 5.72 -6.02 13.38
CA ALA A 26 6.03 -4.96 12.41
C ALA A 26 5.88 -3.55 13.02
N ILE A 27 4.92 -3.36 13.95
CA ILE A 27 4.72 -2.14 14.75
C ILE A 27 5.82 -1.97 15.82
N ARG A 28 6.54 -3.04 16.18
CA ARG A 28 7.62 -3.02 17.18
C ARG A 28 8.87 -2.25 16.75
N ARG A 29 9.01 -1.92 15.45
CA ARG A 29 10.02 -0.97 14.95
C ARG A 29 9.58 0.45 15.31
N ASP A 30 10.37 1.16 16.12
CA ASP A 30 10.08 2.49 16.70
C ASP A 30 9.24 3.44 15.83
N PHE A 31 7.92 3.29 15.90
CA PHE A 31 7.00 4.31 15.43
C PHE A 31 6.95 5.39 16.50
N ARG A 32 7.13 6.65 16.07
CA ARG A 32 7.10 7.85 16.93
C ARG A 32 5.83 7.94 17.82
N ASP A 33 4.77 7.23 17.42
CA ASP A 33 3.47 7.21 18.08
C ASP A 33 3.29 6.04 19.07
N ARG A 34 4.27 5.14 19.22
CA ARG A 34 4.20 3.97 20.10
C ARG A 34 3.89 4.36 21.55
N ALA A 35 4.50 5.43 22.04
CA ALA A 35 4.25 5.97 23.38
C ALA A 35 2.76 6.30 23.62
N ILE A 36 2.00 6.67 22.58
CA ILE A 36 0.57 6.94 22.70
C ILE A 36 -0.21 5.63 22.93
N ILE A 37 0.13 4.57 22.20
CA ILE A 37 -0.51 3.26 22.33
C ILE A 37 -0.19 2.67 23.70
N GLU A 38 1.07 2.68 24.11
CA GLU A 38 1.51 2.16 25.40
C GLU A 38 0.84 2.88 26.57
N ARG A 39 0.80 4.22 26.53
CA ARG A 39 0.08 5.02 27.54
C ARG A 39 -1.39 4.67 27.62
N ARG A 40 -2.03 4.34 26.48
CA ARG A 40 -3.46 3.96 26.44
C ARG A 40 -3.69 2.54 26.90
N LEU A 41 -2.78 1.62 26.61
CA LEU A 41 -2.83 0.24 27.12
C LEU A 41 -2.65 0.21 28.63
N ALA A 42 -1.73 1.01 29.18
CA ALA A 42 -1.54 1.14 30.63
C ALA A 42 -2.78 1.70 31.34
N ALA A 43 -3.58 2.53 30.65
CA ALA A 43 -4.83 3.08 31.14
C ALA A 43 -6.08 2.31 30.66
N ALA A 44 -5.89 1.10 30.11
CA ALA A 44 -6.99 0.28 29.63
C ALA A 44 -7.88 -0.17 30.78
N ARG A 45 -9.19 -0.24 30.54
CA ARG A 45 -10.15 -0.68 31.54
C ARG A 45 -10.58 -2.13 31.27
N PRO A 46 -10.68 -2.98 32.29
CA PRO A 46 -11.15 -4.37 32.12
C PRO A 46 -12.57 -4.46 31.52
N ASP A 47 -13.42 -3.47 31.78
CA ASP A 47 -14.81 -3.40 31.32
C ASP A 47 -14.96 -2.81 29.90
N CYS A 48 -13.86 -2.48 29.21
CA CYS A 48 -13.89 -1.85 27.89
C CYS A 48 -12.94 -2.52 26.88
N PRO A 49 -13.45 -3.08 25.77
CA PRO A 49 -12.59 -3.66 24.74
C PRO A 49 -11.93 -2.62 23.81
N LEU A 50 -12.21 -1.32 23.99
CA LEU A 50 -11.73 -0.27 23.10
C LEU A 50 -10.52 0.43 23.69
N LEU A 51 -9.45 0.60 22.90
CA LEU A 51 -8.26 1.36 23.30
C LEU A 51 -8.53 2.88 23.39
N PHE A 52 -9.40 3.37 22.50
CA PHE A 52 -9.84 4.77 22.49
C PHE A 52 -11.35 4.83 22.72
N TYR A 53 -11.74 5.48 23.81
CA TYR A 53 -13.13 5.67 24.21
C TYR A 53 -13.30 7.06 24.83
N ARG A 54 -14.56 7.49 24.97
CA ARG A 54 -14.94 8.66 25.79
C ARG A 54 -15.67 8.15 27.02
N LEU A 55 -15.55 8.82 28.16
CA LEU A 55 -16.41 8.54 29.31
C LEU A 55 -17.71 9.33 29.22
N ARG A 56 -18.84 8.66 29.38
CA ARG A 56 -20.16 9.27 29.52
C ARG A 56 -20.84 8.67 30.74
N LYS A 57 -21.15 9.49 31.75
CA LYS A 57 -21.68 9.04 33.05
C LYS A 57 -20.84 7.90 33.66
N GLY A 58 -19.50 8.04 33.63
CA GLY A 58 -18.57 7.04 34.16
C GLY A 58 -18.38 5.78 33.32
N LYS A 59 -19.19 5.57 32.26
CA LYS A 59 -19.09 4.40 31.38
C LYS A 59 -18.32 4.72 30.10
N PRO A 60 -17.48 3.79 29.61
CA PRO A 60 -16.79 3.97 28.34
C PRO A 60 -17.78 3.84 27.18
N VAL A 61 -17.74 4.81 26.27
CA VAL A 61 -18.53 4.83 25.05
C VAL A 61 -17.63 4.94 23.83
N ARG A 62 -18.05 4.29 22.74
CA ARG A 62 -17.36 4.33 21.45
C ARG A 62 -17.32 5.77 20.91
N ILE A 63 -16.19 6.13 20.32
CA ILE A 63 -16.04 7.38 19.58
C ILE A 63 -16.54 7.13 18.15
N TYR A 64 -17.63 7.79 17.77
CA TYR A 64 -18.18 7.73 16.42
C TYR A 64 -17.67 8.87 15.53
N GLU A 65 -17.46 10.04 16.13
CA GLU A 65 -17.00 11.23 15.43
C GLU A 65 -15.83 11.88 16.17
N PHE A 66 -14.74 12.11 15.44
CA PHE A 66 -13.53 12.76 15.96
C PHE A 66 -13.18 14.04 15.18
N ARG A 67 -14.03 14.49 14.25
CA ARG A 67 -13.77 15.69 13.40
C ARG A 67 -13.46 16.94 14.23
N LYS A 68 -14.16 17.17 15.34
CA LYS A 68 -13.89 18.29 16.24
C LYS A 68 -12.52 18.21 16.91
N ALA A 69 -12.13 17.00 17.35
CA ALA A 69 -10.81 16.77 17.93
C ALA A 69 -9.71 16.98 16.88
N TRP A 70 -9.94 16.49 15.65
CA TRP A 70 -9.05 16.72 14.51
C TRP A 70 -8.90 18.21 14.19
N ALA A 71 -10.00 18.94 14.04
CA ALA A 71 -9.97 20.38 13.75
C ALA A 71 -9.23 21.17 14.85
N SER A 72 -9.42 20.79 16.11
CA SER A 72 -8.70 21.39 17.25
C SER A 72 -7.20 21.10 17.19
N ALA A 73 -6.81 19.86 16.87
CA ALA A 73 -5.42 19.48 16.69
C ALA A 73 -4.78 20.25 15.53
N CYS A 74 -5.45 20.32 14.37
CA CYS A 74 -5.01 21.12 13.22
C CYS A 74 -4.80 22.58 13.59
N LYS A 75 -5.74 23.20 14.32
CA LYS A 75 -5.61 24.59 14.78
C LYS A 75 -4.40 24.78 15.68
N ALA A 76 -4.15 23.85 16.61
CA ALA A 76 -3.05 23.94 17.57
C ALA A 76 -1.67 23.92 16.90
N VAL A 77 -1.53 23.26 15.75
CA VAL A 77 -0.27 23.15 15.00
C VAL A 77 -0.22 24.03 13.74
N GLY A 78 -1.17 24.97 13.58
CA GLY A 78 -1.21 25.88 12.41
C GLY A 78 -1.61 25.23 11.08
N LEU A 79 -2.18 24.02 11.10
CA LEU A 79 -2.59 23.25 9.91
C LEU A 79 -4.12 23.27 9.70
N THR A 80 -4.76 24.42 9.98
CA THR A 80 -6.22 24.58 9.82
C THR A 80 -6.66 24.24 8.40
N GLY A 81 -7.78 23.51 8.27
CA GLY A 81 -8.35 23.11 6.98
C GLY A 81 -7.81 21.80 6.41
N LYS A 82 -6.79 21.18 7.02
CA LYS A 82 -6.35 19.84 6.62
C LYS A 82 -7.42 18.78 6.92
N LEU A 83 -7.57 17.83 6.00
CA LEU A 83 -8.52 16.74 6.14
C LEU A 83 -7.85 15.57 6.84
N PHE A 84 -8.60 14.84 7.67
CA PHE A 84 -8.07 13.63 8.30
C PHE A 84 -7.59 12.60 7.26
N HIS A 85 -8.26 12.53 6.11
CA HIS A 85 -7.87 11.65 5.01
C HIS A 85 -6.50 11.98 4.39
N ASP A 86 -5.96 13.18 4.63
CA ASP A 86 -4.61 13.56 4.17
C ASP A 86 -3.52 12.72 4.85
N ILE A 87 -3.76 12.24 6.08
CA ILE A 87 -2.83 11.30 6.75
C ILE A 87 -2.72 10.01 5.94
N ARG A 88 -3.85 9.47 5.47
CA ARG A 88 -3.86 8.24 4.67
C ARG A 88 -3.18 8.43 3.31
N ARG A 89 -3.32 9.61 2.70
CA ARG A 89 -2.59 9.98 1.46
C ARG A 89 -1.09 10.07 1.69
N THR A 90 -0.68 10.67 2.81
CA THR A 90 0.72 10.79 3.18
C THR A 90 1.34 9.43 3.48
N GLY A 91 0.63 8.56 4.21
CA GLY A 91 1.08 7.19 4.48
C GLY A 91 1.26 6.35 3.21
N ALA A 92 0.32 6.44 2.25
CA ALA A 92 0.45 5.75 0.97
C ALA A 92 1.68 6.23 0.17
N ARG A 93 1.88 7.55 0.07
CA ARG A 93 3.05 8.14 -0.61
C ARG A 93 4.37 7.77 0.07
N ASN A 94 4.43 7.82 1.40
CA ASN A 94 5.63 7.46 2.14
C ASN A 94 6.04 5.99 1.91
N LEU A 95 5.08 5.07 1.78
CA LEU A 95 5.38 3.67 1.44
C LEU A 95 6.01 3.57 0.05
N VAL A 96 5.44 4.25 -0.95
CA VAL A 96 5.97 4.24 -2.32
C VAL A 96 7.36 4.87 -2.39
N ARG A 97 7.56 6.05 -1.78
CA ARG A 97 8.86 6.75 -1.73
C ARG A 97 9.92 5.95 -0.99
N ALA A 98 9.55 5.19 0.04
CA ALA A 98 10.43 4.25 0.71
C ALA A 98 10.78 3.00 -0.13
N GLY A 99 10.30 2.91 -1.38
CA GLY A 99 10.56 1.79 -2.28
C GLY A 99 9.77 0.53 -1.95
N VAL A 100 8.72 0.63 -1.11
CA VAL A 100 7.88 -0.54 -0.79
C VAL A 100 7.12 -0.96 -2.04
N PRO A 101 7.19 -2.25 -2.44
CA PRO A 101 6.46 -2.74 -3.60
C PRO A 101 4.96 -2.42 -3.51
N ARG A 102 4.36 -1.98 -4.62
CA ARG A 102 2.97 -1.50 -4.64
C ARG A 102 1.97 -2.47 -4.01
N LYS A 103 2.06 -3.78 -4.31
CA LYS A 103 1.19 -4.81 -3.69
C LYS A 103 1.31 -4.85 -2.17
N THR A 104 2.52 -4.72 -1.64
CA THR A 104 2.79 -4.65 -0.20
C THR A 104 2.27 -3.34 0.38
N ALA A 105 2.49 -2.21 -0.28
CA ALA A 105 1.97 -0.91 0.14
C ALA A 105 0.42 -0.90 0.19
N MET A 106 -0.24 -1.53 -0.79
CA MET A 106 -1.69 -1.73 -0.80
C MET A 106 -2.17 -2.60 0.36
N ALA A 107 -1.47 -3.70 0.66
CA ALA A 107 -1.80 -4.58 1.78
C ALA A 107 -1.67 -3.85 3.13
N ILE A 108 -0.57 -3.13 3.35
CA ILE A 108 -0.33 -2.34 4.58
C ILE A 108 -1.40 -1.26 4.74
N SER A 109 -1.70 -0.53 3.66
CA SER A 109 -2.69 0.53 3.70
C SER A 109 -4.14 0.01 3.71
N GLY A 110 -4.38 -1.26 3.38
CA GLY A 110 -5.73 -1.86 3.29
C GLY A 110 -6.51 -1.47 2.03
N HIS A 111 -5.82 -1.12 0.94
CA HIS A 111 -6.45 -0.87 -0.36
C HIS A 111 -6.62 -2.19 -1.13
N ARG A 112 -7.88 -2.49 -1.51
CA ARG A 112 -8.20 -3.70 -2.29
C ARG A 112 -7.94 -3.55 -3.78
N THR A 113 -8.16 -2.35 -4.32
CA THR A 113 -8.04 -2.08 -5.75
C THR A 113 -6.98 -1.04 -6.02
N GLU A 114 -6.26 -1.22 -7.12
CA GLU A 114 -5.17 -0.33 -7.52
C GLU A 114 -5.68 1.07 -7.87
N ALA A 115 -6.83 1.16 -8.54
CA ALA A 115 -7.48 2.43 -8.85
C ALA A 115 -7.88 3.26 -7.61
N VAL A 116 -8.10 2.63 -6.45
CA VAL A 116 -8.31 3.38 -5.20
C VAL A 116 -6.96 3.79 -4.63
N PHE A 117 -5.97 2.90 -4.60
CA PHE A 117 -4.62 3.21 -4.11
C PHE A 117 -4.02 4.42 -4.85
N GLU A 118 -4.17 4.49 -6.17
CA GLU A 118 -3.61 5.56 -6.99
C GLU A 118 -4.21 6.94 -6.67
N ARG A 119 -5.48 7.01 -6.26
CA ARG A 119 -6.09 8.27 -5.78
C ARG A 119 -5.43 8.82 -4.50
N TYR A 120 -4.74 7.97 -3.75
CA TYR A 120 -3.98 8.36 -2.56
C TYR A 120 -2.49 8.56 -2.86
N ASN A 121 -1.95 7.89 -3.88
CA ASN A 121 -0.59 8.04 -4.39
C ASN A 121 -0.52 9.06 -5.53
N ILE A 122 -0.87 10.32 -5.24
CA ILE A 122 -0.71 11.40 -6.23
C ILE A 122 0.78 11.65 -6.40
N THR A 123 1.33 11.20 -7.53
CA THR A 123 2.70 11.47 -7.98
C THR A 123 2.85 12.95 -8.31
N ASP A 124 3.91 13.59 -7.81
CA ASP A 124 4.30 14.96 -8.19
C ASP A 124 5.51 14.96 -9.14
N ASP A 125 5.85 16.12 -9.72
CA ASP A 125 6.96 16.23 -10.67
C ASP A 125 8.32 15.87 -10.05
N ALA A 126 8.47 16.04 -8.73
CA ALA A 126 9.67 15.67 -7.99
C ALA A 126 9.82 14.14 -7.90
N ASP A 127 8.72 13.41 -7.70
CA ASP A 127 8.70 11.95 -7.74
C ASP A 127 9.18 11.42 -9.11
N LEU A 128 8.82 12.10 -10.19
CA LEU A 128 9.23 11.71 -11.55
C LEU A 128 10.74 11.94 -11.75
N ALA A 129 11.26 13.09 -11.32
CA ALA A 129 12.69 13.38 -11.37
C ALA A 129 13.50 12.34 -10.56
N GLU A 130 13.08 12.04 -9.33
CA GLU A 130 13.73 11.03 -8.49
C GLU A 130 13.70 9.63 -9.11
N ALA A 131 12.60 9.28 -9.80
CA ALA A 131 12.50 8.01 -10.51
C ALA A 131 13.50 7.92 -11.69
N VAL A 132 13.70 9.02 -12.42
CA VAL A 132 14.70 9.10 -13.49
C VAL A 132 16.11 8.97 -12.92
N ASP A 133 16.43 9.67 -11.84
CA ASP A 133 17.75 9.59 -11.19
C ASP A 133 18.07 8.15 -10.72
N LYS A 134 17.08 7.47 -10.11
CA LYS A 134 17.21 6.06 -9.72
C LYS A 134 17.44 5.14 -10.92
N LEU A 135 16.76 5.40 -12.04
CA LEU A 135 16.94 4.63 -13.27
C LEU A 135 18.36 4.82 -13.83
N VAL A 136 18.85 6.06 -13.91
CA VAL A 136 20.20 6.36 -14.40
C VAL A 136 21.24 5.64 -13.53
N ALA A 137 21.16 5.78 -12.21
CA ALA A 137 22.08 5.11 -11.29
C ALA A 137 22.02 3.57 -11.38
N TYR A 138 20.85 3.00 -11.68
CA TYR A 138 20.72 1.56 -11.91
C TYR A 138 21.39 1.14 -13.22
N VAL A 139 21.15 1.87 -14.32
CA VAL A 139 21.73 1.57 -15.64
C VAL A 139 23.26 1.69 -15.61
N GLU A 140 23.81 2.69 -14.93
CA GLU A 140 25.25 2.86 -14.76
C GLU A 140 25.91 1.69 -13.99
N ARG A 141 25.16 1.02 -13.11
CA ARG A 141 25.64 -0.16 -12.38
C ARG A 141 25.55 -1.45 -13.17
N LEU A 142 24.83 -1.48 -14.29
CA LEU A 142 24.77 -2.68 -15.11
C LEU A 142 26.13 -2.95 -15.75
N PRO A 143 26.58 -4.21 -15.81
CA PRO A 143 27.81 -4.54 -16.50
C PRO A 143 27.69 -4.14 -17.98
N SER A 144 28.59 -3.27 -18.43
CA SER A 144 28.73 -2.95 -19.85
C SER A 144 29.34 -4.16 -20.55
N VAL A 145 28.48 -5.05 -21.02
CA VAL A 145 28.92 -6.08 -21.97
C VAL A 145 29.07 -5.36 -23.31
N PRO A 146 30.24 -5.40 -23.98
CA PRO A 146 30.35 -4.85 -25.31
C PRO A 146 29.29 -5.52 -26.17
N THR A 147 28.34 -4.73 -26.66
CA THR A 147 27.29 -5.25 -27.53
C THR A 147 27.99 -5.66 -28.82
N ILE A 148 28.20 -6.97 -29.01
CA ILE A 148 28.62 -7.51 -30.30
C ILE A 148 27.39 -7.39 -31.19
N VAL A 149 27.25 -6.23 -31.83
CA VAL A 149 26.21 -6.00 -32.84
C VAL A 149 26.63 -6.83 -34.05
N VAL A 150 26.12 -8.06 -34.15
CA VAL A 150 26.24 -8.85 -35.38
C VAL A 150 25.20 -8.27 -36.36
N PRO A 151 25.62 -7.65 -37.47
CA PRO A 151 24.68 -7.16 -38.46
C PRO A 151 23.79 -8.31 -38.93
N MET A 152 22.48 -8.11 -38.80
CA MET A 152 21.50 -9.11 -39.19
C MET A 152 21.70 -9.41 -40.68
N LYS A 153 21.92 -10.69 -41.03
CA LYS A 153 22.11 -11.09 -42.42
C LYS A 153 20.89 -10.61 -43.23
N PRO A 154 21.08 -9.90 -44.35
CA PRO A 154 19.97 -9.43 -45.16
C PRO A 154 19.12 -10.63 -45.56
N HIS A 155 17.83 -10.60 -45.20
CA HIS A 155 16.89 -11.61 -45.64
C HIS A 155 16.76 -11.50 -47.16
N ARG A 156 17.31 -12.48 -47.90
CA ARG A 156 17.06 -12.61 -49.34
C ARG A 156 15.55 -12.76 -49.50
N ARG A 157 14.88 -11.70 -49.98
CA ARG A 157 13.49 -11.78 -50.41
C ARG A 157 13.42 -12.88 -51.45
N GLN A 158 12.73 -13.98 -51.14
CA GLN A 158 12.43 -14.96 -52.17
C GLN A 158 11.53 -14.29 -53.22
N PRO A 159 11.78 -14.53 -54.52
CA PRO A 159 10.90 -14.02 -55.55
C PRO A 159 9.48 -14.57 -55.33
N ARG A 160 8.50 -13.67 -55.34
CA ARG A 160 7.09 -14.02 -55.21
C ARG A 160 6.74 -14.98 -56.36
N PRO A 161 6.10 -16.13 -56.10
CA PRO A 161 5.72 -17.05 -57.16
C PRO A 161 4.79 -16.33 -58.17
N PRO A 162 4.86 -16.67 -59.47
CA PRO A 162 3.96 -16.11 -60.47
C PRO A 162 2.52 -16.36 -60.04
N ARG A 163 1.65 -15.35 -60.18
CA ARG A 163 0.21 -15.56 -60.01
C ARG A 163 -0.23 -16.51 -61.11
N GLU A 164 -0.70 -17.69 -60.73
CA GLU A 164 -1.36 -18.62 -61.65
C GLU A 164 -2.47 -17.84 -62.37
N ALA A 165 -2.37 -17.77 -63.70
CA ALA A 165 -3.37 -17.15 -64.52
C ALA A 165 -4.67 -17.95 -64.34
N GLU A 166 -5.70 -17.32 -63.79
CA GLU A 166 -7.05 -17.85 -63.76
C GLU A 166 -7.44 -18.29 -65.16
N ALA A 167 -7.52 -19.61 -65.34
CA ALA A 167 -8.13 -20.23 -66.50
C ALA A 167 -9.59 -19.76 -66.56
N ARG A 168 -9.87 -18.79 -67.44
CA ARG A 168 -11.23 -18.56 -67.92
C ARG A 168 -11.64 -19.79 -68.73
N ALA A 169 -12.43 -20.65 -68.10
CA ALA A 169 -13.29 -21.60 -68.81
C ALA A 169 -14.28 -20.83 -69.69
N CYS A 170 -14.59 -21.43 -70.85
CA CYS A 170 -15.66 -21.06 -71.77
C CYS A 170 -17.01 -20.82 -71.06
#